data_AF-A0A6P0YCM7-F1
#
_entry.id   AF-A0A6P0YCM7-F1
#
_cell.length_a   1.000
_cell.length_b   1.000
_cell.length_c   1.000
_cell.angle_alpha   90.00
_cell.angle_beta   90.00
_cell.angle_gamma   90.00
#
_symmetry.space_group_name_H-M   'P 1'
#
loop_
_entity.id
_entity.type
_entity.pdbx_description
1 polymer ?
#
loop_
_entity_poly.entity_id
_entity_poly.type
_entity_poly.pdbx_seq_one_letter_code
_entity_poly.pdbx_strand_id
1 'polypeptide(L)' 'AIQWADIIFVMEKSHQRKLSNKFQPRLKNKRVICLDIRDEYEYMQPELVELLKKKVLPLLK' A
#
# COMPACT_ATOMS: atom_id res chain seq x y z
N ALA A 1 -2.22 -12.87 -9.53
CA ALA A 1 -3.15 -11.83 -10.03
C ALA A 1 -3.61 -10.97 -8.86
N ILE A 2 -3.67 -9.63 -8.98
CA ILE A 2 -4.08 -8.72 -7.89
C ILE A 2 -5.60 -8.72 -7.61
N GLN A 3 -6.35 -9.59 -8.28
CA GLN A 3 -7.81 -9.61 -8.27
C GLN A 3 -8.42 -10.02 -6.93
N TRP A 4 -7.67 -10.72 -6.07
CA TRP A 4 -8.16 -11.15 -4.75
C TRP A 4 -8.18 -10.03 -3.71
N ALA A 5 -7.39 -8.95 -3.89
CA ALA A 5 -7.23 -7.95 -2.85
C ALA A 5 -8.33 -6.88 -2.91
N ASP A 6 -9.13 -6.72 -1.86
CA ASP A 6 -10.13 -5.64 -1.77
C ASP A 6 -9.48 -4.27 -1.55
N ILE A 7 -8.39 -4.26 -0.78
CA ILE A 7 -7.60 -3.09 -0.44
C ILE A 7 -6.12 -3.39 -0.74
N ILE A 8 -5.46 -2.45 -1.41
CA ILE A 8 -4.04 -2.53 -1.74
C ILE A 8 -3.35 -1.32 -1.11
N PHE A 9 -2.42 -1.59 -0.19
CA PHE A 9 -1.56 -0.57 0.40
C PHE A 9 -0.24 -0.50 -0.37
N VAL A 10 0.21 0.71 -0.65
CA VAL A 10 1.52 0.96 -1.27
C VAL A 10 2.31 1.94 -0.40
N MET A 11 3.62 1.73 -0.27
CA MET A 11 4.45 2.60 0.57
C MET A 11 4.57 4.01 -0.01
N GLU A 12 4.79 4.12 -1.32
CA GLU A 12 5.08 5.38 -2.01
C GLU A 12 4.20 5.59 -3.24
N LYS A 13 4.09 6.86 -3.67
CA LYS A 13 3.34 7.24 -4.89
C LYS A 13 3.93 6.60 -6.15
N SER A 14 5.24 6.33 -6.15
CA SER A 14 5.93 5.63 -7.25
C SER A 14 5.36 4.22 -7.46
N HIS A 15 5.08 3.50 -6.36
CA HIS A 15 4.44 2.19 -6.38
C HIS A 15 2.99 2.27 -6.88
N GLN A 16 2.24 3.28 -6.48
CA GLN A 16 0.88 3.52 -6.99
C GLN A 16 0.89 3.69 -8.52
N ARG A 17 1.80 4.53 -9.06
CA ARG A 17 1.94 4.76 -10.51
C ARG A 17 2.28 3.47 -11.25
N LYS A 18 3.26 2.69 -10.76
CA LYS A 18 3.63 1.39 -11.33
C LYS A 18 2.44 0.43 -11.35
N LEU A 19 1.67 0.38 -10.26
CA LEU A 19 0.49 -0.47 -10.12
C LEU A 19 -0.62 -0.05 -11.10
N SER A 20 -0.94 1.24 -11.15
CA SER A 20 -1.92 1.80 -12.08
C SER A 20 -1.55 1.51 -13.53
N ASN A 21 -0.30 1.74 -13.93
CA ASN A 21 0.14 1.52 -15.31
C ASN A 21 0.05 0.04 -15.74
N LYS A 22 0.35 -0.91 -14.84
CA LYS A 22 0.34 -2.34 -15.18
C LYS A 22 -1.02 -3.02 -15.01
N PHE A 23 -1.88 -2.50 -14.13
CA PHE A 23 -3.09 -3.20 -13.71
C PHE A 23 -4.36 -2.36 -13.74
N GLN A 24 -4.37 -1.21 -14.43
CA GLN A 24 -5.50 -0.29 -14.50
C GLN A 24 -6.88 -0.96 -14.64
N PRO A 25 -7.11 -1.94 -15.55
CA PRO A 25 -8.44 -2.54 -15.72
C PRO A 25 -8.87 -3.34 -14.49
N ARG A 26 -7.91 -3.93 -13.76
CA ARG A 26 -8.14 -4.76 -12.56
C ARG A 26 -8.25 -3.95 -11.27
N LEU A 27 -7.96 -2.65 -11.32
CA LEU A 27 -8.00 -1.73 -10.17
C LEU A 27 -9.31 -0.93 -10.07
N LYS A 28 -10.16 -0.96 -11.10
CA LYS A 28 -11.33 -0.08 -11.24
C LYS A 28 -12.29 -0.10 -10.04
N ASN A 29 -12.35 -1.21 -9.31
CA ASN A 29 -13.20 -1.40 -8.12
C ASN A 29 -12.40 -1.67 -6.84
N LYS A 30 -11.09 -1.42 -6.84
CA LYS A 30 -10.21 -1.72 -5.70
C LYS A 30 -9.73 -0.45 -5.03
N ARG A 31 -9.65 -0.47 -3.70
CA ARG A 31 -9.12 0.65 -2.92
C ARG A 31 -7.60 0.58 -2.92
N VAL A 32 -6.93 1.50 -3.61
CA VAL A 32 -5.47 1.64 -3.57
C VAL A 32 -5.10 2.81 -2.67
N ILE A 33 -4.36 2.56 -1.59
CA ILE A 33 -4.01 3.57 -0.59
C ILE A 33 -2.49 3.70 -0.50
N CYS A 34 -1.98 4.92 -0.69
CA CYS A 34 -0.58 5.24 -0.50
C CYS A 34 -0.33 5.67 0.95
N LEU A 35 0.60 5.00 1.63
CA LEU A 35 0.95 5.27 3.02
C LEU A 35 1.97 6.40 3.18
N ASP A 36 2.63 6.81 2.09
CA ASP A 36 3.66 7.85 2.08
C ASP A 36 4.76 7.56 3.11
N ILE A 37 5.31 6.35 3.03
CA ILE A 37 6.40 5.82 3.85
C ILE A 37 7.59 5.63 2.92
N ARG A 38 8.74 6.20 3.27
CA ARG A 38 9.99 6.06 2.52
C ARG A 38 10.60 4.68 2.72
N ASP A 39 11.31 4.20 1.71
CA ASP A 39 12.06 2.94 1.73
C ASP A 39 13.43 3.13 2.44
N GLU A 40 13.39 3.57 3.69
CA GLU A 40 14.57 3.83 4.53
C GLU A 40 14.66 2.89 5.74
N TYR A 41 13.74 1.93 5.82
CA TYR A 41 13.62 1.03 6.96
C TYR A 41 14.21 -0.34 6.63
N GLU A 42 14.94 -0.90 7.59
CA GLU A 42 15.44 -2.27 7.51
C GLU A 42 14.30 -3.29 7.67
N TYR A 43 14.57 -4.53 7.27
CA TYR A 43 13.61 -5.62 7.42
C TYR A 43 13.16 -5.76 8.87
N MET A 44 11.84 -5.71 9.10
CA MET A 44 11.20 -5.85 10.41
C MET A 44 11.61 -4.79 11.45
N GLN A 45 12.13 -3.65 11.00
CA GLN A 45 12.49 -2.55 11.89
C GLN A 45 11.28 -2.11 12.75
N PRO A 46 11.43 -2.02 14.09
CA PRO A 46 10.31 -1.75 15.00
C PRO A 46 9.54 -0.46 14.67
N GLU A 47 10.25 0.60 14.27
CA GLU A 47 9.66 1.90 13.91
C GLU A 47 8.74 1.79 12.69
N LEU A 48 9.12 0.98 11.69
CA LEU A 48 8.28 0.70 10.52
C LEU A 48 7.02 -0.04 10.94
N VAL A 49 7.15 -1.06 11.81
CA VAL A 49 6.01 -1.85 12.28
C VAL A 49 5.02 -0.97 13.04
N GLU A 50 5.50 -0.08 13.90
CA GLU A 50 4.65 0.84 14.64
C GLU A 50 3.96 1.85 13.72
N LEU A 51 4.70 2.41 12.76
CA LEU A 51 4.16 3.32 11.76
C LEU A 51 3.06 2.67 10.92
N LEU A 52 3.28 1.42 10.47
CA LEU A 52 2.29 0.65 9.73
C LEU A 52 1.05 0.40 10.56
N LYS A 53 1.18 -0.01 11.83
CA LYS A 53 0.02 -0.17 12.73
C LYS A 53 -0.78 1.13 12.85
N LYS A 54 -0.10 2.27 13.06
CA LYS A 54 -0.76 3.58 13.18
C LYS A 54 -1.51 4.01 11.92
N LYS A 55 -0.93 3.77 10.73
CA LYS A 55 -1.53 4.21 9.46
C LYS A 55 -2.56 3.22 8.89
N VAL A 56 -2.31 1.91 9.01
CA VAL A 56 -3.13 0.87 8.37
C VAL A 56 -4.37 0.53 9.19
N LEU A 57 -4.25 0.39 10.52
CA LEU A 57 -5.37 -0.05 11.36
C LEU A 57 -6.63 0.84 11.21
N PRO A 58 -6.55 2.18 11.15
CA PRO A 58 -7.72 3.03 10.95
C PRO A 58 -8.40 2.88 9.58
N LEU A 59 -7.71 2.29 8.60
CA LEU A 59 -8.16 2.13 7.22
C LEU A 59 -8.79 0.75 6.96
N LEU A 60 -8.53 -0.21 7.85
CA LEU A 60 -9.18 -1.51 7.93
C LEU A 60 -10.51 -1.34 8.68
N LYS A 61 -11.53 -0.91 7.95
CA LYS A 61 -12.92 -0.91 8.41
C LYS A 61 -13.68 -2.01 7.70
#